data_AF-A0A520HMS8-F1
#
_entry.id   AF-A0A520HMS8-F1
#
_cell.length_a   1.000
_cell.length_b   1.000
_cell.length_c   1.000
_cell.angle_alpha   90.00
_cell.angle_beta   90.00
_cell.angle_gamma   90.00
#
_symmetry.space_group_name_H-M   'P 1'
#
loop_
_entity.id
_entity.type
_entity.pdbx_description
1 polymer ?
#
loop_
_entity_poly.entity_id
_entity_poly.type
_entity_poly.pdbx_seq_one_letter_code
_entity_poly.pdbx_strand_id
1 'polypeptide(L)'
;MAKPIPEEKTSRRIGDLAMVWRHASRYPRQIAFAGLALMMTSAATIGIPYGFKRVIDRGFGPGAGASVASSFHYLLMIVIVLAFATAVRFYYVSWLGERVVADIRTNVQRHLLSLTPRFFEENRPSEIASRLTSDTALIEQVVGSTVSMALRNTFTGIGGLIYLFAISPKLAGMLMIGIPLIILPIAILGKRVRNYSRTSQDRVADVGSIATETLGAMKVVQAFGQEDREARRFADAVGATFAAARARILLRALMTAIVIGLVFGSITLVPWEGAIDVAAGRISGGAIAAFVLTGGIVAAAPAPRNRSP
;
A
#
# COMPACT_ATOMS: atom_id res chain seq x y z
N MET A 1 38.43 8.05 0.93
CA MET A 1 37.13 7.35 1.03
C MET A 1 36.27 8.07 2.05
N ALA A 2 35.25 8.81 1.61
CA ALA A 2 34.33 9.51 2.50
C ALA A 2 33.42 8.48 3.19
N LYS A 3 33.39 8.48 4.52
CA LYS A 3 32.54 7.63 5.36
C LYS A 3 31.07 7.94 5.01
N PRO A 4 30.22 6.96 4.71
CA PRO A 4 28.80 7.22 4.47
C PRO A 4 28.20 7.80 5.75
N ILE A 5 27.57 8.97 5.64
CA ILE A 5 26.82 9.59 6.73
C ILE A 5 25.71 8.61 7.11
N PRO A 6 25.57 8.23 8.39
CA PRO A 6 24.49 7.34 8.79
C PRO A 6 23.16 8.02 8.52
N GLU A 7 22.30 7.39 7.72
CA GLU A 7 20.89 7.79 7.58
C GLU A 7 20.25 7.77 8.97
N GLU A 8 20.11 8.96 9.57
CA GLU A 8 19.27 9.14 10.74
C GLU A 8 17.86 8.71 10.37
N LYS A 9 17.42 7.59 10.92
CA LYS A 9 16.00 7.21 10.90
C LYS A 9 15.25 8.27 11.66
N THR A 10 14.72 9.27 10.95
CA THR A 10 13.83 10.29 11.50
C THR A 10 12.69 9.56 12.20
N SER A 11 12.74 9.49 13.53
CA SER A 11 11.65 8.95 14.31
C SER A 11 10.45 9.84 14.00
N ARG A 12 9.40 9.27 13.40
CA ARG A 12 8.14 9.98 13.10
C ARG A 12 7.58 10.52 14.41
N ARG A 13 7.86 11.80 14.72
CA ARG A 13 7.39 12.44 15.94
C ARG A 13 5.92 12.80 15.71
N ILE A 14 5.06 12.25 16.56
CA ILE A 14 3.61 12.54 16.60
C ILE A 14 3.34 14.06 16.70
N GLY A 15 4.31 14.84 17.19
CA GLY A 15 4.27 16.32 17.20
C GLY A 15 4.17 16.98 15.82
N ASP A 16 4.72 16.36 14.76
CA ASP A 16 4.70 16.93 13.41
C ASP A 16 3.28 16.86 12.80
N LEU A 17 2.53 15.80 13.12
CA LEU A 17 1.12 15.65 12.72
C LEU A 17 0.20 16.62 13.47
N ALA A 18 0.50 16.93 14.73
CA ALA A 18 -0.27 17.89 15.51
C ALA A 18 -0.14 19.32 14.96
N MET A 19 1.04 19.70 14.47
CA MET A 19 1.26 20.99 13.80
C MET A 19 0.45 21.08 12.50
N VAL A 20 0.46 20.04 11.68
CA VAL A 20 -0.29 19.98 10.42
C VAL A 20 -1.80 19.98 10.70
N TRP A 21 -2.26 19.22 11.69
CA TRP A 21 -3.67 19.21 12.10
C TRP A 21 -4.16 20.58 12.55
N ARG A 22 -3.36 21.34 13.30
CA ARG A 22 -3.71 22.71 13.72
C ARG A 22 -3.93 23.67 12.55
N HIS A 23 -3.20 23.48 11.44
CA HIS A 23 -3.41 24.27 10.23
C HIS A 23 -4.64 23.78 9.47
N ALA A 24 -4.84 22.46 9.37
CA ALA A 24 -6.02 21.88 8.73
C ALA A 24 -7.33 22.22 9.47
N SER A 25 -7.33 22.23 10.80
CA SER A 25 -8.51 22.47 11.64
C SER A 25 -9.08 23.88 11.50
N ARG A 26 -8.38 24.80 10.83
CA ARG A 26 -8.90 26.13 10.45
C ARG A 26 -9.96 26.05 9.34
N TYR A 27 -10.08 24.91 8.67
CA TYR A 27 -10.99 24.67 7.55
C TYR A 27 -12.04 23.58 7.87
N PRO A 28 -12.88 23.76 8.91
CA PRO A 28 -13.79 22.71 9.39
C PRO A 28 -14.86 22.34 8.36
N ARG A 29 -15.31 23.27 7.52
CA ARG A 29 -16.32 23.01 6.47
C ARG A 29 -15.78 22.06 5.41
N GLN A 30 -14.55 22.29 4.96
CA GLN A 30 -13.90 21.46 3.95
C GLN A 30 -13.59 20.07 4.48
N ILE A 31 -13.16 19.98 5.75
CA ILE A 31 -13.00 18.69 6.45
C ILE A 31 -14.33 17.96 6.53
N ALA A 32 -15.42 18.65 6.89
CA ALA A 32 -16.75 18.04 6.98
C ALA A 32 -17.23 17.51 5.62
N PHE A 33 -17.11 18.30 4.54
CA PHE A 33 -17.46 17.86 3.19
C PHE A 33 -16.61 16.67 2.73
N ALA A 34 -15.29 16.72 2.95
CA ALA A 34 -14.40 15.62 2.65
C ALA A 34 -14.75 14.35 3.43
N GLY A 35 -15.09 14.49 4.73
CA GLY A 35 -15.49 13.39 5.60
C GLY A 35 -16.81 12.75 5.18
N LEU A 36 -17.86 13.55 4.93
CA LEU A 36 -19.15 13.07 4.44
C LEU A 36 -19.00 12.37 3.08
N ALA A 37 -18.27 12.98 2.15
CA ALA A 37 -18.00 12.38 0.85
C ALA A 37 -17.21 11.07 0.97
N LEU A 38 -16.29 10.97 1.93
CA LEU A 38 -15.56 9.73 2.24
C LEU A 38 -16.48 8.63 2.77
N MET A 39 -17.37 8.95 3.71
CA MET A 39 -18.35 7.99 4.23
C MET A 39 -19.27 7.51 3.12
N MET A 40 -19.77 8.42 2.28
CA MET A 40 -20.61 8.11 1.13
C MET A 40 -19.89 7.25 0.10
N THR A 41 -18.63 7.56 -0.21
CA THR A 41 -17.79 6.75 -1.12
C THR A 41 -17.62 5.33 -0.58
N SER A 42 -17.32 5.19 0.72
CA SER A 42 -17.10 3.90 1.36
C SER A 42 -18.40 3.08 1.39
N ALA A 43 -19.52 3.70 1.77
CA ALA A 43 -20.83 3.06 1.78
C ALA A 43 -21.28 2.63 0.38
N ALA A 44 -21.12 3.49 -0.63
CA ALA A 44 -21.45 3.16 -2.02
C ALA A 44 -20.57 2.03 -2.57
N THR A 45 -19.27 2.01 -2.23
CA THR A 45 -18.35 0.92 -2.61
C THR A 45 -18.81 -0.43 -2.03
N ILE A 46 -19.23 -0.46 -0.77
CA ILE A 46 -19.78 -1.68 -0.13
C ILE A 46 -21.17 -2.02 -0.70
N GLY A 47 -21.94 -1.01 -1.13
CA GLY A 47 -23.25 -1.19 -1.74
C GLY A 47 -23.24 -1.85 -3.12
N ILE A 48 -22.13 -1.73 -3.87
CA ILE A 48 -22.00 -2.35 -5.21
C ILE A 48 -22.23 -3.88 -5.16
N PRO A 49 -21.52 -4.66 -4.31
CA PRO A 49 -21.79 -6.08 -4.12
C PRO A 49 -23.27 -6.41 -3.83
N TYR A 50 -23.92 -5.60 -2.98
CA TYR A 50 -25.35 -5.77 -2.69
C TYR A 50 -26.23 -5.52 -3.94
N GLY A 51 -25.90 -4.51 -4.74
CA GLY A 51 -26.55 -4.26 -6.04
C GLY A 51 -26.44 -5.47 -6.97
N PHE A 52 -25.25 -6.08 -7.07
CA PHE A 52 -25.04 -7.32 -7.83
C PHE A 52 -25.85 -8.51 -7.27
N LYS A 53 -25.89 -8.69 -5.95
CA LYS A 53 -26.76 -9.70 -5.31
C LYS A 53 -28.20 -9.53 -5.77
N ARG A 54 -28.73 -8.30 -5.74
CA ARG A 54 -30.12 -8.02 -6.13
C ARG A 54 -30.38 -8.34 -7.60
N VAL A 55 -29.43 -8.03 -8.49
CA VAL A 55 -29.50 -8.39 -9.91
C VAL A 55 -29.52 -9.90 -10.09
N ILE A 56 -28.68 -10.65 -9.37
CA ILE A 56 -28.62 -12.11 -9.48
C ILE A 56 -29.89 -12.76 -8.92
N ASP A 57 -30.29 -12.38 -7.71
CA ASP A 57 -31.43 -12.99 -7.02
C ASP A 57 -32.76 -12.72 -7.74
N ARG A 58 -32.92 -11.55 -8.37
CA ARG A 58 -34.18 -11.16 -9.06
C ARG A 58 -34.14 -11.36 -10.57
N GLY A 59 -32.95 -11.36 -11.16
CA GLY A 59 -32.79 -11.42 -12.60
C GLY A 59 -32.81 -12.80 -13.20
N PHE A 60 -32.55 -13.83 -12.39
CA PHE A 60 -32.59 -15.22 -12.81
C PHE A 60 -33.74 -16.02 -12.17
N GLY A 61 -34.70 -15.33 -11.52
CA GLY A 61 -35.89 -15.93 -10.92
C GLY A 61 -37.15 -15.83 -11.81
N PRO A 62 -38.24 -16.55 -11.47
CA PRO A 62 -39.52 -16.44 -12.17
C PRO A 62 -40.08 -15.01 -12.04
N GLY A 63 -40.33 -14.31 -13.16
CA GLY A 63 -40.81 -12.91 -13.18
C GLY A 63 -39.73 -11.85 -13.42
N ALA A 64 -38.62 -12.21 -14.07
CA ALA A 64 -37.44 -11.37 -14.29
C ALA A 64 -37.68 -10.02 -15.00
N GLY A 65 -38.67 -9.90 -15.89
CA GLY A 65 -38.79 -8.75 -16.80
C GLY A 65 -38.71 -7.36 -16.14
N ALA A 66 -39.65 -7.03 -15.25
CA ALA A 66 -39.69 -5.71 -14.59
C ALA A 66 -38.69 -5.59 -13.42
N SER A 67 -38.35 -6.70 -12.77
CA SER A 67 -37.52 -6.73 -11.56
C SER A 67 -36.01 -6.63 -11.87
N VAL A 68 -35.57 -7.08 -13.05
CA VAL A 68 -34.20 -6.91 -13.56
C VAL A 68 -33.88 -5.43 -13.77
N ALA A 69 -34.74 -4.73 -14.52
CA ALA A 69 -34.53 -3.33 -14.86
C ALA A 69 -34.38 -2.48 -13.59
N SER A 70 -35.27 -2.66 -12.60
CA SER A 70 -35.18 -1.96 -11.30
C SER A 70 -33.85 -2.20 -10.58
N SER A 71 -33.30 -3.41 -10.68
CA SER A 71 -32.03 -3.79 -10.03
C SER A 71 -30.83 -3.12 -10.70
N PHE A 72 -30.82 -3.03 -12.03
CA PHE A 72 -29.81 -2.29 -12.78
C PHE A 72 -29.90 -0.77 -12.55
N HIS A 73 -31.10 -0.19 -12.50
CA HIS A 73 -31.27 1.23 -12.15
C HIS A 73 -30.73 1.52 -10.75
N TYR A 74 -30.98 0.64 -9.77
CA TYR A 74 -30.44 0.76 -8.43
C TYR A 74 -28.91 0.70 -8.40
N LEU A 75 -28.30 -0.24 -9.15
CA LEU A 75 -26.85 -0.33 -9.27
C LEU A 75 -26.26 0.93 -9.94
N LEU A 76 -26.90 1.42 -11.00
CA LEU A 76 -26.49 2.66 -11.68
C LEU A 76 -26.56 3.86 -10.75
N MET A 77 -27.61 3.97 -9.92
CA MET A 77 -27.72 5.01 -8.89
C MET A 77 -26.56 4.95 -7.89
N ILE A 78 -26.17 3.74 -7.43
CA ILE A 78 -24.99 3.58 -6.56
C ILE A 78 -23.71 4.05 -7.25
N VAL A 79 -23.53 3.72 -8.53
CA VAL A 79 -22.35 4.14 -9.31
C VAL A 79 -22.30 5.66 -9.49
N ILE A 80 -23.44 6.30 -9.79
CA ILE A 80 -23.52 7.77 -9.91
C ILE A 80 -23.18 8.45 -8.58
N VAL A 81 -23.76 7.95 -7.47
CA VAL A 81 -23.46 8.45 -6.12
C VAL A 81 -21.98 8.26 -5.80
N LEU A 82 -21.41 7.10 -6.12
CA LEU A 82 -19.99 6.81 -5.91
C LEU A 82 -19.10 7.77 -6.71
N ALA A 83 -19.42 8.00 -7.99
CA ALA A 83 -18.66 8.89 -8.87
C ALA A 83 -18.68 10.33 -8.33
N PHE A 84 -19.86 10.85 -7.99
CA PHE A 84 -20.02 12.18 -7.44
C PHE A 84 -19.33 12.33 -6.07
N ALA A 85 -19.55 11.39 -5.15
CA ALA A 85 -18.89 11.41 -3.84
C ALA A 85 -17.37 11.32 -3.96
N THR A 86 -16.86 10.54 -4.92
CA THR A 86 -15.42 10.43 -5.17
C THR A 86 -14.86 11.75 -5.69
N ALA A 87 -15.54 12.41 -6.63
CA ALA A 87 -15.12 13.71 -7.16
C ALA A 87 -15.13 14.80 -6.08
N VAL A 88 -16.21 14.89 -5.31
CA VAL A 88 -16.33 15.82 -4.17
C VAL A 88 -15.22 15.58 -3.16
N ARG A 89 -15.01 14.32 -2.76
CA ARG A 89 -13.93 13.94 -1.84
C ARG A 89 -12.57 14.35 -2.39
N PHE A 90 -12.28 14.03 -3.66
CA PHE A 90 -11.02 14.37 -4.29
C PHE A 90 -10.78 15.88 -4.26
N TYR A 91 -11.76 16.67 -4.69
CA TYR A 91 -11.65 18.13 -4.69
C TYR A 91 -11.38 18.70 -3.29
N TYR A 92 -12.22 18.38 -2.30
CA TYR A 92 -12.07 18.96 -0.96
C TYR A 92 -10.80 18.51 -0.24
N VAL A 93 -10.38 17.26 -0.44
CA VAL A 93 -9.14 16.74 0.16
C VAL A 93 -7.92 17.39 -0.50
N SER A 94 -7.87 17.46 -1.83
CA SER A 94 -6.76 18.12 -2.55
C SER A 94 -6.69 19.60 -2.22
N TRP A 95 -7.83 20.31 -2.28
CA TRP A 95 -7.88 21.73 -1.93
C TRP A 95 -7.38 21.99 -0.49
N LEU A 96 -7.75 21.13 0.46
CA LEU A 96 -7.31 21.26 1.85
C LEU A 96 -5.79 21.06 1.98
N GLY A 97 -5.22 20.08 1.26
CA GLY A 97 -3.77 19.85 1.22
C GLY A 97 -3.02 21.09 0.76
N GLU A 98 -3.40 21.63 -0.40
CA GLU A 98 -2.80 22.82 -0.99
C GLU A 98 -2.94 24.04 -0.08
N ARG A 99 -4.12 24.25 0.49
CA ARG A 99 -4.38 25.42 1.33
C ARG A 99 -3.57 25.39 2.63
N VAL A 100 -3.48 24.22 3.26
CA VAL A 100 -2.66 24.02 4.46
C VAL A 100 -1.19 24.28 4.15
N VAL A 101 -0.69 23.78 3.02
CA VAL A 101 0.70 24.00 2.61
C VAL A 101 0.98 25.45 2.23
N ALA A 102 0.05 26.12 1.56
CA ALA A 102 0.14 27.55 1.29
C ALA A 102 0.27 28.35 2.59
N ASP A 103 -0.58 28.08 3.59
CA ASP A 103 -0.53 28.75 4.90
C ASP A 103 0.80 28.49 5.61
N ILE A 104 1.31 27.25 5.58
CA ILE A 104 2.61 26.89 6.15
C ILE A 104 3.73 27.65 5.44
N ARG A 105 3.77 27.65 4.10
CA ARG A 105 4.79 28.36 3.31
C ARG A 105 4.77 29.85 3.62
N THR A 106 3.60 30.48 3.68
CA THR A 106 3.46 31.90 4.03
C THR A 106 3.93 32.19 5.45
N ASN A 107 3.60 31.34 6.42
CA ASN A 107 4.02 31.54 7.81
C ASN A 107 5.52 31.32 8.00
N VAL A 108 6.10 30.31 7.36
CA VAL A 108 7.55 30.06 7.37
C VAL A 108 8.28 31.22 6.70
N GLN A 109 7.81 31.67 5.53
CA GLN A 109 8.41 32.83 4.85
C GLN A 109 8.37 34.08 5.74
N ARG A 110 7.24 34.37 6.38
CA ARG A 110 7.11 35.50 7.31
C ARG A 110 8.09 35.38 8.48
N HIS A 111 8.28 34.17 9.01
CA HIS A 111 9.22 33.94 10.10
C HIS A 111 10.68 34.08 9.64
N LEU A 112 11.04 33.55 8.47
CA LEU A 112 12.38 33.69 7.90
C LEU A 112 12.77 35.18 7.76
N LEU A 113 11.84 36.03 7.34
CA LEU A 113 12.08 37.48 7.24
C LEU A 113 12.32 38.17 8.60
N SER A 114 11.97 37.53 9.72
CA SER A 114 12.22 38.05 11.07
C SER A 114 13.53 37.56 11.71
N LEU A 115 14.24 36.64 11.05
CA LEU A 115 15.47 36.05 11.57
C LEU A 115 16.68 36.97 11.37
N THR A 116 17.65 36.84 12.26
CA THR A 116 18.90 37.62 12.19
C THR A 116 19.77 37.17 11.02
N PRO A 117 20.64 38.05 10.47
CA PRO A 117 21.56 37.69 9.38
C PRO A 117 22.42 36.45 9.67
N ARG A 118 22.83 36.27 10.94
CA ARG A 118 23.60 35.10 11.41
C ARG A 118 22.95 33.76 11.05
N PHE A 119 21.62 33.67 11.08
CA PHE A 119 20.92 32.44 10.69
C PHE A 119 21.21 32.04 9.24
N PHE A 120 21.34 33.02 8.34
CA PHE A 120 21.61 32.81 6.91
C PHE A 120 23.09 32.60 6.59
N GLU A 121 23.99 32.91 7.52
CA GLU A 121 25.40 32.54 7.47
C GLU A 121 25.59 31.05 7.83
N GLU A 122 24.83 30.58 8.82
CA GLU A 122 24.86 29.18 9.28
C GLU A 122 24.01 28.24 8.39
N ASN A 123 22.96 28.75 7.72
CA ASN A 123 22.06 27.97 6.87
C ASN A 123 21.99 28.54 5.45
N ARG A 124 22.32 27.72 4.46
CA ARG A 124 22.36 28.16 3.05
C ARG A 124 20.95 28.51 2.54
N PRO A 125 20.74 29.70 1.93
CA PRO A 125 19.44 30.08 1.38
C PRO A 125 18.86 29.08 0.37
N SER A 126 19.72 28.43 -0.43
CA SER A 126 19.31 27.39 -1.38
C SER A 126 18.76 26.13 -0.70
N GLU A 127 19.30 25.76 0.47
CA GLU A 127 18.81 24.65 1.27
C GLU A 127 17.45 24.98 1.89
N ILE A 128 17.31 26.20 2.43
CA ILE A 128 16.04 26.69 3.00
C ILE A 128 14.94 26.69 1.91
N ALA A 129 15.23 27.22 0.73
CA ALA A 129 14.29 27.22 -0.41
C ALA A 129 13.93 25.80 -0.87
N SER A 130 14.89 24.88 -0.88
CA SER A 130 14.66 23.46 -1.20
C SER A 130 13.75 22.78 -0.18
N ARG A 131 13.95 22.99 1.12
CA ARG A 131 13.07 22.46 2.18
C ARG A 131 11.68 23.09 2.14
N LEU A 132 11.61 24.41 1.93
CA LEU A 132 10.33 25.14 1.83
C LEU A 132 9.46 24.64 0.68
N THR A 133 10.05 24.08 -0.37
CA THR A 133 9.33 23.49 -1.51
C THR A 133 9.12 21.99 -1.36
N SER A 134 10.18 21.22 -1.14
CA SER A 134 10.18 19.75 -1.15
C SER A 134 9.54 19.15 0.11
N ASP A 135 9.93 19.63 1.30
CA ASP A 135 9.38 19.07 2.55
C ASP A 135 7.90 19.43 2.70
N THR A 136 7.51 20.62 2.26
CA THR A 136 6.10 21.04 2.30
C THR A 136 5.25 20.30 1.27
N ALA A 137 5.82 19.84 0.15
CA ALA A 137 5.11 18.95 -0.79
C ALA A 137 4.82 17.57 -0.17
N LEU A 138 5.70 17.06 0.71
CA LEU A 138 5.40 15.85 1.48
C LEU A 138 4.22 16.08 2.44
N ILE A 139 4.14 17.26 3.07
CA ILE A 139 2.98 17.63 3.90
C ILE A 139 1.70 17.66 3.07
N GLU A 140 1.75 18.25 1.87
CA GLU A 140 0.64 18.26 0.89
C GLU A 140 0.16 16.83 0.61
N GLN A 141 1.07 15.92 0.27
CA GLN A 141 0.74 14.53 -0.03
C GLN A 141 0.13 13.80 1.17
N VAL A 142 0.59 14.10 2.39
CA VAL A 142 0.06 13.51 3.61
C VAL A 142 -1.38 13.96 3.85
N VAL A 143 -1.62 15.28 3.83
CA VAL A 143 -2.93 15.90 4.10
C VAL A 143 -3.92 15.66 2.94
N GLY A 144 -3.47 15.94 1.72
CA GLY A 144 -4.24 15.92 0.48
C GLY A 144 -4.45 14.55 -0.13
N SER A 145 -3.91 13.47 0.44
CA SER A 145 -4.15 12.13 -0.10
C SER A 145 -4.01 11.01 0.93
N THR A 146 -2.87 10.94 1.61
CA THR A 146 -2.50 9.76 2.40
C THR A 146 -3.49 9.51 3.54
N VAL A 147 -3.84 10.54 4.30
CA VAL A 147 -4.81 10.44 5.40
C VAL A 147 -6.19 10.06 4.87
N SER A 148 -6.67 10.69 3.79
CA SER A 148 -7.96 10.37 3.18
C SER A 148 -8.03 8.92 2.67
N MET A 149 -6.96 8.42 2.06
CA MET A 149 -6.89 7.03 1.62
C MET A 149 -6.88 6.06 2.79
N ALA A 150 -6.11 6.34 3.84
CA ALA A 150 -6.06 5.54 5.05
C ALA A 150 -7.44 5.45 5.70
N LEU A 151 -8.11 6.60 5.89
CA LEU A 151 -9.47 6.65 6.42
C LEU A 151 -10.43 5.85 5.55
N ARG A 152 -10.43 6.06 4.22
CA ARG A 152 -11.30 5.31 3.29
C ARG A 152 -11.09 3.80 3.44
N ASN A 153 -9.84 3.35 3.50
CA ASN A 153 -9.52 1.93 3.65
C ASN A 153 -10.02 1.38 4.99
N THR A 154 -9.89 2.15 6.08
CA THR A 154 -10.44 1.78 7.39
C THR A 154 -11.96 1.68 7.36
N PHE A 155 -12.67 2.70 6.84
CA PHE A 155 -14.13 2.69 6.75
C PHE A 155 -14.64 1.57 5.84
N THR A 156 -14.00 1.38 4.69
CA THR A 156 -14.36 0.30 3.75
C THR A 156 -14.08 -1.08 4.35
N GLY A 157 -12.95 -1.24 5.05
CA GLY A 157 -12.59 -2.48 5.73
C GLY A 157 -13.57 -2.83 6.85
N ILE A 158 -13.87 -1.90 7.75
CA ILE A 158 -14.81 -2.10 8.86
C ILE A 158 -16.22 -2.34 8.30
N GLY A 159 -16.71 -1.46 7.42
CA GLY A 159 -18.05 -1.59 6.85
C GLY A 159 -18.22 -2.85 6.00
N GLY A 160 -17.19 -3.22 5.22
CA GLY A 160 -17.17 -4.45 4.44
C GLY A 160 -17.17 -5.69 5.33
N LEU A 161 -16.41 -5.67 6.44
CA LEU A 161 -16.41 -6.77 7.41
C LEU A 161 -17.79 -6.94 8.06
N ILE A 162 -18.40 -5.84 8.52
CA ILE A 162 -19.78 -5.86 9.06
C ILE A 162 -20.75 -6.45 8.03
N TYR A 163 -20.66 -6.02 6.77
CA TYR A 163 -21.52 -6.53 5.70
C TYR A 163 -21.31 -8.03 5.42
N LEU A 164 -20.08 -8.53 5.46
CA LEU A 164 -19.76 -9.96 5.31
C LEU A 164 -20.38 -10.80 6.45
N PHE A 165 -20.26 -10.34 7.69
CA PHE A 165 -20.90 -11.00 8.84
C PHE A 165 -22.43 -10.97 8.75
N ALA A 166 -23.01 -9.90 8.20
CA ALA A 166 -24.44 -9.80 7.96
C ALA A 166 -24.93 -10.77 6.87
N ILE A 167 -24.10 -11.12 5.88
CA ILE A 167 -24.44 -12.13 4.87
C ILE A 167 -24.35 -13.54 5.44
N SER A 168 -23.20 -13.91 5.99
CA SER A 168 -22.97 -15.24 6.56
C SER A 168 -21.84 -15.19 7.58
N PRO A 169 -22.15 -15.33 8.89
CA PRO A 169 -21.14 -15.37 9.94
C PRO A 169 -20.13 -16.52 9.75
N LYS A 170 -20.59 -17.66 9.22
CA LYS A 170 -19.75 -18.83 8.94
C LYS A 170 -18.69 -18.52 7.88
N LEU A 171 -19.09 -18.00 6.72
CA LEU A 171 -18.17 -17.64 5.64
C LEU A 171 -17.25 -16.48 6.05
N ALA A 172 -17.78 -15.49 6.78
CA ALA A 172 -17.00 -14.38 7.31
C ALA A 172 -15.91 -14.87 8.29
N GLY A 173 -16.24 -15.83 9.16
CA GLY A 173 -15.27 -16.49 10.05
C GLY A 173 -14.16 -17.21 9.30
N MET A 174 -14.50 -17.96 8.24
CA MET A 174 -13.50 -18.60 7.36
C MET A 174 -12.57 -17.58 6.71
N LEU A 175 -13.11 -16.48 6.19
CA LEU A 175 -12.30 -15.40 5.61
C LEU A 175 -11.39 -14.75 6.65
N MET A 176 -11.91 -14.50 7.87
CA MET A 176 -11.14 -13.92 8.95
C MET A 176 -9.96 -14.80 9.40
N ILE A 177 -10.08 -16.12 9.29
CA ILE A 177 -8.96 -17.05 9.52
C ILE A 177 -8.04 -17.12 8.29
N GLY A 178 -8.58 -17.04 7.08
CA GLY A 178 -7.81 -17.04 5.83
C GLY A 178 -6.88 -15.83 5.70
N ILE A 179 -7.31 -14.63 6.13
CA ILE A 179 -6.49 -13.40 6.07
C ILE A 179 -5.14 -13.55 6.80
N PRO A 180 -5.08 -13.87 8.11
CA PRO A 180 -3.81 -14.07 8.81
C PRO A 180 -3.03 -15.25 8.26
N LEU A 181 -3.70 -16.31 7.78
CA LEU A 181 -3.03 -17.44 7.14
C LEU A 181 -2.28 -17.02 5.86
N ILE A 182 -2.78 -16.03 5.12
CA ILE A 182 -2.12 -15.43 3.95
C ILE A 182 -1.04 -14.43 4.37
N ILE A 183 -1.35 -13.52 5.29
CA ILE A 183 -0.45 -12.41 5.66
C ILE A 183 0.78 -12.90 6.44
N LEU A 184 0.62 -13.88 7.33
CA LEU A 184 1.69 -14.31 8.23
C LEU A 184 2.88 -14.94 7.47
N PRO A 185 2.71 -15.87 6.51
CA PRO A 185 3.80 -16.36 5.67
C PRO A 185 4.48 -15.25 4.87
N ILE A 186 3.71 -14.29 4.33
CA ILE A 186 4.26 -13.14 3.59
C ILE A 186 5.17 -12.31 4.51
N ALA A 187 4.72 -12.01 5.73
CA ALA A 187 5.50 -11.23 6.69
C ALA A 187 6.80 -11.95 7.11
N ILE A 188 6.70 -13.25 7.43
CA ILE A 188 7.85 -14.06 7.89
C ILE A 188 8.85 -14.28 6.75
N LEU A 189 8.40 -14.80 5.61
CA LEU A 189 9.25 -15.10 4.46
C LEU A 189 9.75 -13.81 3.80
N GLY A 190 8.92 -12.78 3.70
CA GLY A 190 9.32 -11.48 3.16
C GLY A 190 10.46 -10.84 3.95
N LYS A 191 10.44 -10.92 5.29
CA LYS A 191 11.57 -10.48 6.13
C LYS A 191 12.85 -11.26 5.81
N ARG A 192 12.76 -12.57 5.66
CA ARG A 192 13.92 -13.41 5.30
C ARG A 192 14.45 -13.09 3.90
N VAL A 193 13.57 -12.96 2.91
CA VAL A 193 13.93 -12.56 1.54
C VAL A 193 14.66 -11.22 1.56
N ARG A 194 14.18 -10.23 2.33
CA ARG A 194 14.84 -8.93 2.45
C ARG A 194 16.26 -9.03 3.03
N ASN A 195 16.47 -9.88 4.02
CA ASN A 195 17.80 -10.10 4.60
C ASN A 195 18.75 -10.75 3.59
N TYR A 196 18.34 -11.82 2.91
CA TYR A 196 19.16 -12.47 1.88
C TYR A 196 19.40 -11.56 0.66
N SER A 197 18.47 -10.67 0.33
CA SER A 197 18.71 -9.64 -0.69
C SER A 197 19.85 -8.71 -0.32
N ARG A 198 19.94 -8.27 0.93
CA ARG A 198 21.06 -7.44 1.41
C ARG A 198 22.37 -8.19 1.37
N THR A 199 22.42 -9.39 1.94
CA THR A 199 23.62 -10.24 1.89
C THR A 199 24.07 -10.49 0.45
N SER A 200 23.14 -10.75 -0.48
CA SER A 200 23.49 -10.92 -1.89
C SER A 200 24.06 -9.64 -2.51
N GLN A 201 23.59 -8.45 -2.13
CA GLN A 201 24.13 -7.18 -2.60
C GLN A 201 25.53 -6.93 -2.05
N ASP A 202 25.76 -7.19 -0.75
CA ASP A 202 27.07 -7.06 -0.12
C ASP A 202 28.10 -7.97 -0.83
N ARG A 203 27.72 -9.22 -1.12
CA ARG A 203 28.60 -10.17 -1.84
C ARG A 203 28.91 -9.74 -3.29
N VAL A 204 27.96 -9.11 -3.97
CA VAL A 204 28.23 -8.52 -5.30
C VAL A 204 29.24 -7.38 -5.21
N ALA A 205 29.19 -6.57 -4.14
CA ALA A 205 30.17 -5.51 -3.92
C ALA A 205 31.58 -6.07 -3.66
N ASP A 206 31.69 -7.19 -2.94
CA ASP A 206 32.96 -7.89 -2.73
C ASP A 206 33.56 -8.37 -4.07
N VAL A 207 32.74 -8.96 -4.95
CA VAL A 207 33.16 -9.38 -6.29
C VAL A 207 33.69 -8.19 -7.11
N GLY A 208 32.99 -7.06 -7.08
CA GLY A 208 33.43 -5.83 -7.75
C GLY A 208 34.75 -5.28 -7.20
N SER A 209 34.95 -5.38 -5.89
CA SER A 209 36.18 -4.96 -5.21
C SER A 209 37.37 -5.84 -5.61
N ILE A 210 37.20 -7.16 -5.62
CA ILE A 210 38.25 -8.12 -6.07
C ILE A 210 38.62 -7.85 -7.53
N ALA A 211 37.63 -7.61 -8.40
CA ALA A 211 37.89 -7.29 -9.80
C ALA A 211 38.70 -6.00 -9.95
N THR A 212 38.33 -4.95 -9.21
CA THR A 212 39.03 -3.66 -9.27
C THR A 212 40.45 -3.75 -8.72
N GLU A 213 40.66 -4.48 -7.61
CA GLU A 213 41.98 -4.75 -7.04
C GLU A 213 42.87 -5.51 -8.03
N THR A 214 42.36 -6.61 -8.58
CA THR A 214 43.11 -7.50 -9.50
C THR A 214 43.46 -6.77 -10.80
N LEU A 215 42.51 -6.05 -11.40
CA LEU A 215 42.75 -5.29 -12.62
C LEU A 215 43.69 -4.10 -12.38
N GLY A 216 43.56 -3.41 -11.24
CA GLY A 216 44.46 -2.32 -10.86
C GLY A 216 45.90 -2.78 -10.61
N ALA A 217 46.08 -4.02 -10.13
CA ALA A 217 47.39 -4.62 -9.85
C ALA A 217 47.84 -5.67 -10.89
N MET A 218 47.26 -5.67 -12.10
CA MET A 218 47.46 -6.75 -13.09
C MET A 218 48.95 -7.02 -13.40
N LYS A 219 49.78 -5.97 -13.51
CA LYS A 219 51.22 -6.11 -13.73
C LYS A 219 51.92 -6.89 -12.61
N VAL A 220 51.47 -6.70 -11.36
CA VAL A 220 52.01 -7.42 -10.19
C VAL A 220 51.56 -8.88 -10.23
N VAL A 221 50.28 -9.14 -10.51
CA VAL A 221 49.74 -10.50 -10.63
C VAL A 221 50.53 -11.32 -11.66
N GLN A 222 50.77 -10.75 -12.85
CA GLN A 222 51.52 -11.40 -13.93
C GLN A 222 53.01 -11.55 -13.61
N ALA A 223 53.63 -10.56 -12.98
CA ALA A 223 55.04 -10.63 -12.61
C ALA A 223 55.34 -11.76 -11.61
N PHE A 224 54.38 -12.14 -10.77
CA PHE A 224 54.49 -13.22 -9.79
C PHE A 224 53.77 -14.52 -10.20
N GLY A 225 53.22 -14.61 -11.42
CA GLY A 225 52.53 -15.80 -11.92
C GLY A 225 51.32 -16.22 -11.07
N GLN A 226 50.54 -15.25 -10.56
CA GLN A 226 49.42 -15.49 -9.62
C GLN A 226 48.04 -15.51 -10.28
N GLU A 227 47.94 -15.56 -11.61
CA GLU A 227 46.69 -15.49 -12.36
C GLU A 227 45.69 -16.57 -11.92
N ASP A 228 46.14 -17.82 -11.80
CA ASP A 228 45.29 -18.94 -11.36
C ASP A 228 44.80 -18.75 -9.91
N ARG A 229 45.61 -18.11 -9.06
CA ARG A 229 45.23 -17.84 -7.67
C ARG A 229 44.12 -16.79 -7.60
N GLU A 230 44.27 -15.68 -8.31
CA GLU A 230 43.25 -14.63 -8.35
C GLU A 230 41.99 -15.10 -9.09
N ALA A 231 42.11 -15.94 -10.13
CA ALA A 231 40.97 -16.57 -10.79
C ALA A 231 40.15 -17.45 -9.83
N ARG A 232 40.82 -18.28 -9.00
CA ARG A 232 40.16 -19.06 -7.95
C ARG A 232 39.49 -18.17 -6.90
N ARG A 233 40.19 -17.14 -6.41
CA ARG A 233 39.63 -16.17 -5.45
C ARG A 233 38.37 -15.48 -6.00
N PHE A 234 38.37 -15.10 -7.27
CA PHE A 234 37.21 -14.53 -7.94
C PHE A 234 36.07 -15.56 -8.08
N ALA A 235 36.38 -16.78 -8.50
CA ALA A 235 35.40 -17.86 -8.61
C ALA A 235 34.73 -18.19 -7.27
N ASP A 236 35.49 -18.23 -6.18
CA ASP A 236 34.95 -18.45 -4.82
C ASP A 236 34.00 -17.32 -4.39
N ALA A 237 34.36 -16.06 -4.67
CA ALA A 237 33.51 -14.91 -4.38
C ALA A 237 32.20 -14.92 -5.19
N VAL A 238 32.28 -15.30 -6.48
CA VAL A 238 31.09 -15.51 -7.33
C VAL A 238 30.25 -16.67 -6.81
N GLY A 239 30.86 -17.77 -6.39
CA GLY A 239 30.18 -18.93 -5.80
C GLY A 239 29.43 -18.57 -4.51
N ALA A 240 30.03 -17.78 -3.63
CA ALA A 240 29.38 -17.26 -2.42
C ALA A 240 28.19 -16.33 -2.76
N THR A 241 28.35 -15.48 -3.78
CA THR A 241 27.26 -14.63 -4.28
C THR A 241 26.10 -15.46 -4.82
N PHE A 242 26.40 -16.50 -5.60
CA PHE A 242 25.40 -17.43 -6.13
C PHE A 242 24.68 -18.19 -5.02
N ALA A 243 25.38 -18.67 -3.99
CA ALA A 243 24.76 -19.36 -2.85
C ALA A 243 23.76 -18.46 -2.10
N ALA A 244 24.12 -17.20 -1.85
CA ALA A 244 23.22 -16.21 -1.26
C ALA A 244 22.01 -15.93 -2.15
N ALA A 245 22.23 -15.76 -3.46
CA ALA A 245 21.18 -15.55 -4.44
C ALA A 245 20.22 -16.76 -4.52
N ARG A 246 20.75 -17.99 -4.50
CA ARG A 246 19.97 -19.24 -4.53
C ARG A 246 19.04 -19.35 -3.32
N ALA A 247 19.53 -19.04 -2.11
CA ALA A 247 18.70 -19.03 -0.90
C ALA A 247 17.56 -18.00 -1.00
N ARG A 248 17.86 -16.79 -1.49
CA ARG A 248 16.84 -15.75 -1.76
C ARG A 248 15.80 -16.24 -2.78
N ILE A 249 16.24 -16.83 -3.88
CA ILE A 249 15.36 -17.33 -4.95
C ILE A 249 14.43 -18.41 -4.40
N LEU A 250 14.96 -19.39 -3.64
CA LEU A 250 14.16 -20.44 -3.03
C LEU A 250 13.08 -19.88 -2.09
N LEU A 251 13.45 -18.94 -1.22
CA LEU A 251 12.49 -18.29 -0.32
C LEU A 251 11.41 -17.52 -1.08
N ARG A 252 11.80 -16.82 -2.16
CA ARG A 252 10.84 -16.10 -3.00
C ARG A 252 9.90 -17.06 -3.74
N ALA A 253 10.43 -18.15 -4.29
CA ALA A 253 9.65 -19.18 -4.96
C ALA A 253 8.63 -19.84 -4.00
N LEU A 254 9.08 -20.22 -2.79
CA LEU A 254 8.21 -20.78 -1.76
C LEU A 254 7.13 -19.79 -1.33
N MET A 255 7.49 -18.52 -1.12
CA MET A 255 6.53 -17.47 -0.78
C MET A 255 5.49 -17.30 -1.89
N THR A 256 5.90 -17.28 -3.16
CA THR A 256 4.97 -17.20 -4.30
C THR A 256 4.04 -18.41 -4.35
N ALA A 257 4.56 -19.63 -4.18
CA ALA A 257 3.75 -20.84 -4.19
C ALA A 257 2.73 -20.86 -3.04
N ILE A 258 3.14 -20.52 -1.81
CA ILE A 258 2.25 -20.45 -0.65
C ILE A 258 1.16 -19.38 -0.86
N VAL A 259 1.53 -18.18 -1.32
CA VAL A 259 0.56 -17.10 -1.54
C VAL A 259 -0.45 -17.48 -2.62
N ILE A 260 0.00 -18.01 -3.76
CA ILE A 260 -0.90 -18.47 -4.82
C ILE A 260 -1.82 -19.57 -4.28
N GLY A 261 -1.27 -20.59 -3.62
CA GLY A 261 -2.04 -21.70 -3.07
C GLY A 261 -3.09 -21.25 -2.06
N LEU A 262 -2.75 -20.32 -1.15
CA LEU A 262 -3.70 -19.81 -0.16
C LEU A 262 -4.76 -18.89 -0.77
N VAL A 263 -4.38 -18.00 -1.70
CA VAL A 263 -5.34 -17.09 -2.35
C VAL A 263 -6.32 -17.88 -3.22
N PHE A 264 -5.84 -18.70 -4.15
CA PHE A 264 -6.72 -19.51 -5.01
C PHE A 264 -7.46 -20.59 -4.22
N GLY A 265 -6.83 -21.15 -3.19
CA GLY A 265 -7.48 -22.03 -2.23
C GLY A 265 -8.66 -21.34 -1.54
N SER A 266 -8.50 -20.10 -1.08
CA SER A 266 -9.60 -19.33 -0.46
C SER A 266 -10.72 -19.01 -1.45
N ILE A 267 -10.39 -18.64 -2.69
CA ILE A 267 -11.36 -18.38 -3.78
C ILE A 267 -12.13 -19.66 -4.16
N THR A 268 -11.56 -20.83 -3.90
CA THR A 268 -12.22 -22.12 -4.19
C THR A 268 -13.03 -22.61 -3.00
N LEU A 269 -12.41 -22.71 -1.81
CA LEU A 269 -12.99 -23.33 -0.62
C LEU A 269 -14.11 -22.50 0.01
N VAL A 270 -13.98 -21.17 0.05
CA VAL A 270 -15.01 -20.32 0.69
C VAL A 270 -16.30 -20.30 -0.15
N PRO A 271 -16.27 -20.09 -1.47
CA PRO A 271 -17.47 -20.21 -2.30
C PRO A 271 -18.00 -21.64 -2.41
N TRP A 272 -17.14 -22.67 -2.31
CA TRP A 272 -17.59 -24.07 -2.22
C TRP A 272 -18.50 -24.28 -1.01
N GLU A 273 -18.06 -23.83 0.17
CA GLU A 273 -18.87 -23.91 1.39
C GLU A 273 -20.15 -23.07 1.27
N GLY A 274 -20.04 -21.90 0.64
CA GLY A 274 -21.20 -21.07 0.31
C GLY A 274 -22.20 -21.78 -0.61
N ALA A 275 -21.72 -22.52 -1.61
CA ALA A 275 -22.56 -23.27 -2.55
C ALA A 275 -23.33 -24.39 -1.84
N ILE A 276 -22.71 -25.06 -0.85
CA ILE A 276 -23.39 -26.01 0.03
C ILE A 276 -24.49 -25.29 0.84
N ASP A 277 -24.21 -24.09 1.36
CA ASP A 277 -25.21 -23.29 2.09
C ASP A 277 -26.36 -22.81 1.18
N VAL A 278 -26.11 -22.55 -0.11
CA VAL A 278 -27.16 -22.26 -1.11
C VAL A 278 -28.00 -23.51 -1.40
N ALA A 279 -27.35 -24.66 -1.61
CA ALA A 279 -28.06 -25.93 -1.86
C ALA A 279 -28.95 -26.32 -0.67
N ALA A 280 -28.55 -25.97 0.56
CA ALA A 280 -29.33 -26.15 1.77
C ALA A 280 -30.38 -25.04 2.01
N GLY A 281 -30.51 -24.06 1.12
CA GLY A 281 -31.48 -22.95 1.24
C GLY A 281 -31.17 -21.94 2.35
N ARG A 282 -29.96 -21.94 2.93
CA ARG A 282 -29.57 -21.02 4.01
C ARG A 282 -29.24 -19.62 3.51
N ILE A 283 -28.68 -19.50 2.31
CA ILE A 283 -28.33 -18.23 1.66
C ILE A 283 -28.73 -18.27 0.18
N SER A 284 -28.86 -17.11 -0.48
CA SER A 284 -29.14 -17.02 -1.92
C SER A 284 -27.87 -17.10 -2.77
N GLY A 285 -28.00 -17.46 -4.05
CA GLY A 285 -26.88 -17.45 -4.99
C GLY A 285 -26.24 -16.07 -5.15
N GLY A 286 -27.06 -15.00 -5.17
CA GLY A 286 -26.55 -13.63 -5.16
C GLY A 286 -25.81 -13.27 -3.87
N ALA A 287 -26.13 -13.90 -2.74
CA ALA A 287 -25.41 -13.68 -1.49
C ALA A 287 -23.96 -14.17 -1.55
N ILE A 288 -23.68 -15.31 -2.20
CA ILE A 288 -22.30 -15.77 -2.46
C ILE A 288 -21.57 -14.76 -3.33
N ALA A 289 -22.18 -14.32 -4.44
CA ALA A 289 -21.56 -13.36 -5.35
C ALA A 289 -21.22 -12.05 -4.63
N ALA A 290 -22.15 -11.50 -3.84
CA ALA A 290 -21.88 -10.34 -3.00
C ALA A 290 -20.77 -10.60 -1.98
N PHE A 291 -20.76 -11.77 -1.34
CA PHE A 291 -19.73 -12.13 -0.36
C PHE A 291 -18.33 -12.13 -0.98
N VAL A 292 -18.16 -12.76 -2.15
CA VAL A 292 -16.87 -12.80 -2.86
C VAL A 292 -16.44 -11.41 -3.31
N LEU A 293 -17.36 -10.62 -3.87
CA LEU A 293 -17.06 -9.25 -4.31
C LEU A 293 -16.67 -8.35 -3.12
N THR A 294 -17.42 -8.39 -2.02
CA THR A 294 -17.05 -7.63 -0.80
C THR A 294 -15.74 -8.12 -0.22
N GLY A 295 -15.52 -9.44 -0.17
CA GLY A 295 -14.25 -10.02 0.31
C GLY A 295 -13.05 -9.51 -0.49
N GLY A 296 -13.17 -9.45 -1.82
CA GLY A 296 -12.15 -8.87 -2.68
C GLY A 296 -11.90 -7.39 -2.41
N ILE A 297 -12.96 -6.59 -2.21
CA ILE A 297 -12.85 -5.16 -1.85
C ILE A 297 -12.12 -4.98 -0.52
N VAL A 298 -12.49 -5.75 0.50
CA VAL A 298 -11.88 -5.69 1.84
C VAL A 298 -10.41 -6.14 1.79
N ALA A 299 -10.09 -7.19 1.03
CA ALA A 299 -8.72 -7.66 0.85
C ALA A 299 -7.84 -6.64 0.09
N ALA A 300 -8.43 -5.87 -0.83
CA ALA A 300 -7.73 -4.81 -1.58
C ALA A 300 -7.51 -3.52 -0.76
N ALA A 301 -8.27 -3.30 0.31
CA ALA A 301 -8.18 -2.08 1.12
C ALA A 301 -6.83 -1.91 1.86
N PRO A 302 -6.26 -2.91 2.55
CA PRO A 302 -4.98 -2.78 3.24
C PRO A 302 -3.76 -2.91 2.31
N ALA A 303 -3.93 -3.28 1.03
CA ALA A 303 -2.81 -3.54 0.14
C ALA A 303 -1.94 -2.26 0.04
N PRO A 304 -0.69 -2.28 0.56
CA PRO A 304 0.21 -1.15 0.37
C PRO A 304 0.46 -1.08 -1.12
N ARG A 305 -0.14 -0.07 -1.78
CA ARG A 305 0.31 0.36 -3.10
C ARG A 305 1.76 0.76 -2.89
N ASN A 306 2.66 -0.15 -3.26
CA ASN A 306 4.09 0.06 -3.24
C ASN A 306 4.37 1.21 -4.22
N ARG A 307 4.32 2.43 -3.70
CA ARG A 307 4.90 3.59 -4.36
C ARG A 307 6.34 3.62 -3.90
N SER A 308 7.23 3.14 -4.75
CA SER A 308 8.60 3.65 -4.77
C SER A 308 9.26 3.33 -6.11
N PRO A 309 10.10 4.25 -6.63
CA PRO A 309 10.08 5.72 -6.50
C PRO A 309 9.16 6.36 -7.54
#